data_AF-A0A1I2P6G4-F1
#
_entry.id   AF-A0A1I2P6G4-F1
#
_cell.length_a   1.000
_cell.length_b   1.000
_cell.length_c   1.000
_cell.angle_alpha   90.00
_cell.angle_beta   90.00
_cell.angle_gamma   90.00
#
_symmetry.space_group_name_H-M   'P 1'
#
loop_
_entity.id
_entity.type
_entity.pdbx_description
1 polymer ?
#
loop_
_entity_poly.entity_id
_entity_poly.type
_entity_poly.pdbx_seq_one_letter_code
_entity_poly.pdbx_strand_id
1 'polypeptide(L)'
;MYRFVKCPGCGAELPDRHLPVSDRYLASGECWELYGELTANNMEEMDPFFHHQLCVDAHGAQHSGGPVKPITTVFAPVGLYLAVERGFYGRQVQIAHMKLAKKAGKGAEWPRLEPPERPGDIAVLDVMKGEPGSGRKEMIQ
;
A
#
# COMPACT_ATOMS: atom_id res chain seq x y z
N MET A 1 30.58 -4.74 -4.86
CA MET A 1 29.87 -3.50 -4.48
C MET A 1 28.40 -3.74 -4.76
N TYR A 2 27.55 -3.78 -3.73
CA TYR A 2 26.11 -3.95 -3.93
C TYR A 2 25.55 -2.63 -4.47
N ARG A 3 24.80 -2.71 -5.57
CA ARG A 3 24.07 -1.57 -6.13
C ARG A 3 22.68 -1.55 -5.52
N PHE A 4 22.17 -0.35 -5.26
CA PHE A 4 20.82 -0.14 -4.72
C PHE A 4 20.00 0.70 -5.67
N VAL A 5 18.68 0.46 -5.67
CA VAL A 5 17.67 1.28 -6.32
C VAL A 5 16.80 1.93 -5.26
N LYS A 6 16.51 3.22 -5.46
CA LYS A 6 15.57 3.97 -4.63
C LYS A 6 14.18 3.93 -5.27
N CYS A 7 13.19 3.42 -4.54
CA CYS A 7 11.80 3.42 -5.03
C CYS A 7 11.28 4.86 -5.17
N PRO A 8 10.71 5.26 -6.32
CA PRO A 8 10.22 6.63 -6.53
C PRO A 8 8.98 6.98 -5.70
N GLY A 9 8.19 6.00 -5.26
CA GLY A 9 7.00 6.23 -4.43
C GLY A 9 7.34 6.32 -2.94
N CYS A 10 7.78 5.21 -2.34
CA CYS A 10 8.04 5.15 -0.90
C CYS A 10 9.47 5.56 -0.48
N GLY A 11 10.39 5.78 -1.42
CA GLY A 11 11.77 6.14 -1.10
C GLY A 11 12.65 5.00 -0.55
N ALA A 12 12.13 3.77 -0.42
CA ALA A 12 12.88 2.63 0.08
C ALA A 12 14.10 2.31 -0.81
N GLU A 13 15.23 2.00 -0.18
CA GLU A 13 16.46 1.57 -0.86
C GLU A 13 16.55 0.04 -0.83
N LEU A 14 16.53 -0.58 -2.02
CA LEU A 14 16.47 -2.03 -2.21
C LEU A 14 17.67 -2.50 -3.04
N PRO A 15 18.18 -3.73 -2.84
CA PRO A 15 19.21 -4.29 -3.70
C PRO A 15 18.76 -4.26 -5.17
N ASP A 16 19.57 -3.68 -6.05
CA ASP A 16 19.23 -3.53 -7.47
C ASP A 16 19.28 -4.90 -8.17
N ARG A 17 18.09 -5.42 -8.45
CA ARG A 17 17.87 -6.70 -9.14
C ARG A 17 17.52 -6.49 -10.62
N HIS A 18 17.53 -5.25 -11.10
CA HIS A 18 17.16 -4.86 -12.45
C HIS A 18 15.74 -5.35 -12.84
N LEU A 19 14.81 -5.31 -11.89
CA LEU A 19 13.43 -5.69 -12.16
C LEU A 19 12.70 -4.59 -12.96
N PRO A 20 11.75 -4.96 -13.84
CA PRO A 20 10.94 -3.97 -14.54
C PRO A 20 10.13 -3.13 -13.54
N VAL A 21 10.03 -1.82 -13.80
CA VAL A 21 9.18 -0.93 -13.01
C VAL A 21 7.71 -1.37 -13.05
N SER A 22 6.97 -1.04 -11.99
CA SER A 22 5.55 -1.44 -11.92
C SER A 22 4.71 -0.74 -12.99
N ASP A 23 3.80 -1.50 -13.61
CA ASP A 23 2.77 -1.00 -14.52
C ASP A 23 1.50 -0.52 -13.79
N ARG A 24 1.46 -0.68 -12.45
CA ARG A 24 0.29 -0.37 -11.59
C ARG A 24 0.55 0.73 -10.58
N TYR A 25 1.79 0.87 -10.12
CA TYR A 25 2.20 1.79 -9.09
C TYR A 25 3.40 2.63 -9.53
N LEU A 26 3.56 3.84 -8.98
CA LEU A 26 4.82 4.59 -9.11
C LEU A 26 5.89 3.95 -8.20
N ALA A 27 6.36 2.77 -8.59
CA ALA A 27 7.23 1.92 -7.77
C ALA A 27 8.38 1.31 -8.60
N SER A 28 9.53 1.09 -7.97
CA SER A 28 10.58 0.24 -8.54
C SER A 28 10.09 -1.21 -8.62
N GLY A 29 10.67 -2.02 -9.50
CA GLY A 29 10.30 -3.43 -9.63
C GLY A 29 10.55 -4.21 -8.34
N GLU A 30 11.63 -3.87 -7.64
CA GLU A 30 12.02 -4.44 -6.34
C GLU A 30 10.99 -4.14 -5.25
N CYS A 31 10.49 -2.91 -5.19
CA CYS A 31 9.48 -2.53 -4.21
C CYS A 31 8.14 -3.21 -4.52
N TRP A 32 7.81 -3.36 -5.79
CA TRP A 32 6.60 -4.02 -6.24
C TRP A 32 6.62 -5.53 -5.94
N GLU A 33 7.75 -6.20 -6.21
CA GLU A 33 7.94 -7.61 -5.87
C GLU A 33 7.84 -7.83 -4.36
N LEU A 34 8.51 -7.01 -3.55
CA LEU A 34 8.48 -7.11 -2.08
C LEU A 34 7.07 -6.89 -1.51
N TYR A 35 6.29 -5.98 -2.12
CA TYR A 35 4.87 -5.83 -1.79
C TYR A 35 4.03 -7.04 -2.20
N GLY A 36 4.37 -7.70 -3.31
CA GLY A 36 3.79 -8.98 -3.70
C GLY A 36 4.06 -10.08 -2.67
N GLU A 37 5.28 -10.17 -2.14
CA GLU A 37 5.64 -11.10 -1.07
C GLU A 37 4.86 -10.82 0.22
N LEU A 38 4.78 -9.55 0.64
CA LEU A 38 3.95 -9.15 1.78
C LEU A 38 2.47 -9.51 1.57
N THR A 39 1.97 -9.34 0.35
CA THR A 39 0.61 -9.72 -0.01
C THR A 39 0.41 -11.22 0.15
N ALA A 40 1.31 -12.05 -0.39
CA ALA A 40 1.24 -13.51 -0.27
C ALA A 40 1.24 -13.94 1.21
N ASN A 41 2.18 -13.42 2.00
CA ASN A 41 2.29 -13.73 3.44
C ASN A 41 0.99 -13.40 4.19
N ASN A 42 0.41 -12.22 3.95
CA ASN A 42 -0.82 -11.82 4.63
C ASN A 42 -2.03 -12.68 4.24
N MET A 43 -2.07 -13.20 3.01
CA MET A 43 -3.15 -14.06 2.54
C MET A 43 -3.07 -15.47 3.15
N GLU A 44 -1.85 -15.99 3.33
CA GLU A 44 -1.63 -17.30 3.98
C GLU A 44 -2.12 -17.32 5.43
N GLU A 45 -2.03 -16.20 6.14
CA GLU A 45 -2.48 -16.09 7.53
C GLU A 45 -4.00 -16.14 7.70
N MET A 46 -4.79 -15.91 6.63
CA MET A 46 -6.26 -15.89 6.66
C MET A 46 -6.84 -15.02 7.80
N ASP A 47 -6.23 -13.87 8.07
CA ASP A 47 -6.59 -13.02 9.21
C ASP A 47 -8.07 -12.55 9.14
N PRO A 48 -8.90 -12.83 10.17
CA PRO A 48 -10.29 -12.39 10.22
C PRO A 48 -10.44 -10.85 10.22
N PHE A 49 -9.46 -10.12 10.76
CA PHE A 49 -9.46 -8.65 10.79
C PHE A 49 -9.02 -8.03 9.46
N PHE A 50 -8.48 -8.83 8.55
CA PHE A 50 -8.07 -8.44 7.21
C PHE A 50 -7.11 -7.24 7.20
N HIS A 51 -6.08 -7.26 8.06
CA HIS A 51 -5.09 -6.18 8.16
C HIS A 51 -4.40 -5.86 6.83
N HIS A 52 -4.39 -6.80 5.87
CA HIS A 52 -3.87 -6.57 4.53
C HIS A 52 -4.50 -5.34 3.84
N GLN A 53 -5.76 -5.00 4.14
CA GLN A 53 -6.36 -3.77 3.60
C GLN A 53 -5.55 -2.51 3.98
N LEU A 54 -4.97 -2.47 5.17
CA LEU A 54 -4.12 -1.36 5.61
C LEU A 54 -2.83 -1.30 4.79
N CYS A 55 -2.26 -2.45 4.43
CA CYS A 55 -1.12 -2.53 3.52
C CYS A 55 -1.46 -2.00 2.11
N VAL A 56 -2.65 -2.36 1.58
CA VAL A 56 -3.14 -1.86 0.29
C VAL A 56 -3.26 -0.34 0.31
N ASP A 57 -3.84 0.20 1.38
CA ASP A 57 -4.07 1.64 1.51
C ASP A 57 -2.75 2.41 1.72
N ALA A 58 -1.86 1.92 2.59
CA ALA A 58 -0.53 2.50 2.79
C ALA A 58 0.28 2.49 1.49
N HIS A 59 0.32 1.36 0.78
CA HIS A 59 1.06 1.25 -0.48
C HIS A 59 0.45 2.15 -1.56
N GLY A 60 -0.88 2.21 -1.66
CA GLY A 60 -1.58 3.07 -2.62
C GLY A 60 -1.40 4.58 -2.38
N ALA A 61 -1.29 5.00 -1.11
CA ALA A 61 -0.97 6.38 -0.75
C ALA A 61 0.48 6.73 -1.12
N GLN A 62 1.42 5.86 -0.78
CA GLN A 62 2.86 6.07 -0.98
C GLN A 62 3.28 6.04 -2.45
N HIS A 63 2.59 5.27 -3.30
CA HIS A 63 2.98 5.06 -4.70
C HIS A 63 1.99 5.69 -5.67
N SER A 64 1.45 6.84 -5.33
CA SER A 64 0.54 7.62 -6.18
C SER A 64 1.25 8.27 -7.38
N GLY A 65 0.48 8.83 -8.31
CA GLY A 65 1.01 9.37 -9.57
C GLY A 65 1.27 8.32 -10.64
N GLY A 66 1.86 8.74 -11.77
CA GLY A 66 2.22 7.84 -12.88
C GLY A 66 1.08 6.92 -13.34
N PRO A 67 1.29 5.59 -13.41
CA PRO A 67 0.33 4.62 -13.95
C PRO A 67 -0.85 4.31 -13.00
N VAL A 68 -0.83 4.84 -11.77
CA VAL A 68 -1.81 4.49 -10.74
C VAL A 68 -3.19 4.98 -11.12
N LYS A 69 -4.21 4.15 -10.84
CA LYS A 69 -5.60 4.53 -11.02
C LYS A 69 -6.00 5.57 -9.97
N PRO A 70 -6.65 6.69 -10.37
CA PRO A 70 -7.06 7.74 -9.43
C PRO A 70 -7.85 7.24 -8.21
N ILE A 71 -8.76 6.28 -8.41
CA ILE A 71 -9.54 5.68 -7.31
C ILE A 71 -8.66 5.05 -6.22
N THR A 72 -7.55 4.41 -6.59
CA THR A 72 -6.62 3.79 -5.63
C THR A 72 -6.04 4.84 -4.71
N THR A 73 -5.55 5.94 -5.27
CA THR A 73 -4.94 7.03 -4.51
C THR A 73 -5.97 7.83 -3.70
N VAL A 74 -7.22 7.94 -4.15
CA VAL A 74 -8.28 8.59 -3.36
C VAL A 74 -8.74 7.71 -2.19
N PHE A 75 -8.85 6.40 -2.39
CA PHE A 75 -9.37 5.48 -1.37
C PHE A 75 -8.37 5.18 -0.26
N ALA A 76 -7.08 5.14 -0.62
CA ALA A 76 -5.98 4.91 0.31
C ALA A 76 -6.02 5.84 1.57
N PRO A 77 -5.99 7.18 1.45
CA PRO A 77 -6.04 8.07 2.61
C PRO A 77 -7.36 7.99 3.38
N VAL A 78 -8.48 7.68 2.70
CA VAL A 78 -9.76 7.42 3.39
C VAL A 78 -9.67 6.19 4.28
N GLY A 79 -9.05 5.12 3.79
CA GLY A 79 -8.87 3.89 4.55
C GLY A 79 -7.91 4.07 5.73
N LEU A 80 -6.77 4.73 5.49
CA LEU A 80 -5.80 5.07 6.54
C LEU A 80 -6.41 5.96 7.62
N TYR A 81 -7.21 6.97 7.23
CA TYR A 81 -7.93 7.81 8.19
C TYR A 81 -8.90 6.99 9.05
N LEU A 82 -9.68 6.10 8.45
CA LEU A 82 -10.61 5.25 9.20
C LEU A 82 -9.85 4.32 10.17
N ALA A 83 -8.70 3.79 9.77
CA ALA A 83 -7.91 2.93 10.63
C ALA A 83 -7.28 3.70 11.80
N VAL A 84 -6.46 4.71 11.49
CA VAL A 84 -5.64 5.44 12.46
C VAL A 84 -6.49 6.34 13.36
N GLU A 85 -7.39 7.13 12.77
CA GLU A 85 -8.14 8.16 13.51
C GLU A 85 -9.46 7.64 14.06
N ARG A 86 -10.03 6.59 13.47
CA ARG A 86 -11.34 6.05 13.87
C ARG A 86 -11.29 4.63 14.42
N GLY A 87 -10.12 4.00 14.50
CA GLY A 87 -9.94 2.67 15.08
C GLY A 87 -10.57 1.54 14.26
N PHE A 88 -10.75 1.73 12.95
CA PHE A 88 -11.31 0.69 12.09
C PHE A 88 -10.25 -0.38 11.78
N TYR A 89 -10.61 -1.65 11.86
CA TYR A 89 -9.75 -2.72 11.34
C TYR A 89 -9.96 -2.92 9.83
N GLY A 90 -9.03 -3.61 9.18
CA GLY A 90 -8.96 -3.68 7.71
C GLY A 90 -10.24 -4.16 7.03
N ARG A 91 -10.98 -5.11 7.60
CA ARG A 91 -12.28 -5.53 7.05
C ARG A 91 -13.36 -4.44 7.14
N GLN A 92 -13.36 -3.61 8.19
CA GLN A 92 -14.27 -2.46 8.27
C GLN A 92 -13.92 -1.39 7.22
N VAL A 93 -12.62 -1.15 7.00
CA VAL A 93 -12.12 -0.26 5.95
C VAL A 93 -12.55 -0.76 4.56
N GLN A 94 -12.35 -2.05 4.27
CA GLN A 94 -12.78 -2.67 3.01
C GLN A 94 -14.29 -2.48 2.77
N ILE A 95 -15.12 -2.69 3.80
CA ILE A 95 -16.57 -2.48 3.71
C ILE A 95 -16.90 -0.99 3.47
N ALA A 96 -16.17 -0.07 4.09
CA ALA A 96 -16.35 1.36 3.86
C ALA A 96 -16.02 1.77 2.41
N HIS A 97 -14.92 1.26 1.84
CA HIS A 97 -14.59 1.46 0.43
C HIS A 97 -15.67 0.92 -0.50
N MET A 98 -16.17 -0.29 -0.26
CA MET A 98 -17.26 -0.86 -1.07
C MET A 98 -18.52 0.01 -1.03
N LYS A 99 -18.89 0.53 0.15
CA LYS A 99 -20.03 1.45 0.30
C LYS A 99 -19.80 2.77 -0.43
N LEU A 100 -18.58 3.34 -0.34
CA LEU A 100 -18.21 4.57 -1.03
C LEU A 100 -18.25 4.41 -2.55
N ALA A 101 -17.64 3.35 -3.09
CA ALA A 101 -17.67 3.05 -4.51
C ALA A 101 -19.09 2.84 -5.03
N LYS A 102 -19.93 2.10 -4.28
CA LYS A 102 -21.35 1.90 -4.62
C LYS A 102 -22.12 3.22 -4.65
N LYS A 103 -21.87 4.11 -3.68
CA LYS A 103 -22.54 5.41 -3.60
C LYS A 103 -22.10 6.36 -4.72
N ALA A 104 -20.82 6.33 -5.10
CA ALA A 104 -20.30 7.12 -6.22
C ALA A 104 -20.86 6.65 -7.57
N GLY A 105 -21.15 5.35 -7.71
CA GLY A 105 -21.73 4.78 -8.91
C GLY A 105 -20.69 4.33 -9.95
N LYS A 106 -21.16 3.57 -10.96
CA LYS A 106 -20.30 3.06 -12.04
C LYS A 106 -19.84 4.21 -12.93
N GLY A 107 -18.55 4.26 -13.24
CA GLY A 107 -17.97 5.29 -14.09
C GLY A 107 -17.70 6.61 -13.36
N ALA A 108 -17.77 6.65 -12.02
CA ALA A 108 -17.37 7.81 -11.25
C ALA A 108 -15.93 8.22 -11.60
N GLU A 109 -15.76 9.50 -11.94
CA GLU A 109 -14.46 10.10 -12.16
C GLU A 109 -13.87 10.53 -10.82
N TRP A 110 -12.65 10.08 -10.56
CA TRP A 110 -11.91 10.41 -9.33
C TRP A 110 -10.77 11.35 -9.69
N PRO A 111 -10.52 12.39 -8.86
CA PRO A 111 -9.41 13.30 -9.12
C PRO A 111 -8.08 12.55 -9.08
N ARG A 112 -7.17 12.93 -9.96
CA ARG A 112 -5.77 12.52 -9.85
C ARG A 112 -5.14 13.34 -8.74
N LEU A 113 -4.65 12.66 -7.71
CA LEU A 113 -3.90 13.29 -6.62
C LEU A 113 -2.41 13.22 -6.95
N GLU A 114 -1.69 14.27 -6.57
CA GLU A 114 -0.24 14.31 -6.67
C GLU A 114 0.39 13.51 -5.52
N PRO A 115 1.59 12.92 -5.75
CA PRO A 115 2.34 12.27 -4.70
C PRO A 115 2.65 13.20 -3.52
N PRO A 116 2.76 12.67 -2.28
CA PRO A 116 3.20 13.47 -1.16
C PRO A 116 4.65 13.93 -1.36
N GLU A 117 4.97 15.16 -0.94
CA GLU A 117 6.34 15.69 -1.03
C GLU A 117 7.36 14.86 -0.24
N ARG A 118 6.89 14.18 0.82
CA ARG A 118 7.69 13.29 1.66
C ARG A 118 7.03 11.92 1.70
N PRO A 119 7.80 10.84 1.45
CA PRO A 119 7.33 9.49 1.72
C PRO A 119 6.95 9.30 3.19
N GLY A 120 6.09 8.32 3.46
CA GLY A 120 5.80 7.92 4.84
C GLY A 120 7.02 7.28 5.52
N ASP A 121 7.07 7.34 6.85
CA ASP A 121 8.20 6.85 7.65
C ASP A 121 8.35 5.32 7.65
N ILE A 122 7.28 4.58 7.34
CA ILE A 122 7.25 3.13 7.27
C ILE A 122 6.92 2.70 5.84
N ALA A 123 7.84 1.99 5.19
CA ALA A 123 7.61 1.39 3.87
C ALA A 123 7.45 -0.13 3.96
N VAL A 124 7.07 -0.76 2.84
CA VAL A 124 6.98 -2.24 2.73
C VAL A 124 8.28 -2.94 3.15
N LEU A 125 9.43 -2.30 2.87
CA LEU A 125 10.74 -2.79 3.29
C LEU A 125 10.83 -2.93 4.81
N ASP A 126 10.32 -1.96 5.55
CA ASP A 126 10.40 -1.96 7.00
C ASP A 126 9.49 -3.02 7.60
N VAL A 127 8.25 -3.14 7.09
CA VAL A 127 7.34 -4.23 7.46
C VAL A 127 8.01 -5.59 7.21
N MET A 128 8.65 -5.79 6.05
CA MET A 128 9.26 -7.08 5.71
C MET A 128 10.51 -7.42 6.54
N LYS A 129 11.15 -6.45 7.20
CA LYS A 129 12.20 -6.69 8.21
C LYS A 129 11.63 -7.24 9.53
N GLY A 130 10.35 -7.02 9.80
CA GLY A 130 9.65 -7.59 10.95
C GLY A 130 9.50 -9.11 10.83
N GLU A 131 9.49 -9.78 11.98
CA GLU A 131 9.28 -11.23 12.05
C GLU A 131 7.91 -11.61 11.44
N PRO A 132 7.83 -12.69 10.63
CA PRO A 132 6.56 -13.19 10.12
C PRO A 132 5.53 -13.42 11.23
N GLY A 133 4.26 -13.10 11.00
CA GLY A 133 3.22 -13.14 12.02
C GLY A 133 3.14 -11.84 12.83
N SER A 134 3.30 -11.92 14.16
CA SER A 134 3.02 -10.79 15.05
C SER A 134 3.93 -9.57 14.81
N GLY A 135 5.21 -9.78 14.53
CA GLY A 135 6.15 -8.67 14.29
C GLY A 135 5.75 -7.80 13.09
N ARG A 136 5.33 -8.44 11.99
CA ARG A 136 4.79 -7.71 10.82
C ARG A 136 3.46 -7.02 11.13
N LYS A 137 2.57 -7.66 11.89
CA LYS A 137 1.27 -7.08 12.25
C LYS A 137 1.41 -5.81 13.08
N GLU A 138 2.33 -5.80 14.04
CA GLU A 138 2.62 -4.63 14.86
C GLU A 138 3.07 -3.44 14.01
N MET A 139 3.77 -3.67 12.90
CA MET A 139 4.16 -2.59 11.99
C MET A 139 3.04 -2.11 11.06
N ILE A 140 1.96 -2.88 10.92
CA ILE A 140 0.83 -2.57 10.04
C ILE A 140 -0.28 -1.81 10.79
N GLN A 141 -0.36 -1.96 12.11
CA GLN A 141 -1.45 -1.46 12.96
C GLN A 141 -1.12 -0.15 13.67
#